data_AF-A0A353Y4I5-F1
#
_entry.id   AF-A0A353Y4I5-F1
#
_cell.length_a   1.000
_cell.length_b   1.000
_cell.length_c   1.000
_cell.angle_alpha   90.00
_cell.angle_beta   90.00
_cell.angle_gamma   90.00
#
_symmetry.space_group_name_H-M   'P 1'
#
loop_
_entity.id
_entity.type
_entity.pdbx_description
1 polymer ?
#
loop_
_entity_poly.entity_id
_entity_poly.type
_entity_poly.pdbx_seq_one_letter_code
_entity_poly.pdbx_strand_id
1 'polypeptide(L)'
;MLRQIIQDFVVQQFNVDPAEFDRADLMVKDLGLDSLGVVEMLFEVEDLYGFQVHEPARYSGMSFNDMVADIEATIRAAHNGQLPEPATLQGKAA
;
A
#
# COMPACT_ATOMS: atom_id res chain seq x y z
N MET A 1 -11.37 1.02 1.22
CA MET A 1 -10.66 1.55 2.42
C MET A 1 -9.15 1.37 2.29
N LEU A 2 -8.62 0.15 2.10
CA LEU A 2 -7.17 -0.08 1.87
C LEU A 2 -6.58 0.77 0.74
N ARG A 3 -7.21 0.77 -0.45
CA ARG A 3 -6.79 1.61 -1.60
C ARG A 3 -6.58 3.08 -1.21
N GLN A 4 -7.52 3.65 -0.46
CA GLN A 4 -7.47 5.04 -0.05
C GLN A 4 -6.32 5.31 0.91
N ILE A 5 -6.05 4.41 1.85
CA ILE A 5 -4.94 4.55 2.81
C ILE A 5 -3.61 4.53 2.07
N ILE A 6 -3.43 3.58 1.14
CA ILE A 6 -2.21 3.48 0.35
C ILE A 6 -2.07 4.73 -0.54
N GLN A 7 -3.16 5.17 -1.17
CA GLN A 7 -3.17 6.40 -1.97
C GLN A 7 -2.81 7.63 -1.13
N ASP A 8 -3.46 7.84 0.01
CA ASP A 8 -3.21 8.96 0.91
C ASP A 8 -1.76 8.94 1.41
N PHE A 9 -1.24 7.76 1.75
CA PHE A 9 0.16 7.57 2.14
C PHE A 9 1.11 7.97 1.00
N VAL A 10 0.86 7.48 -0.22
CA VAL A 10 1.71 7.78 -1.37
C VAL A 10 1.67 9.27 -1.71
N VAL A 11 0.49 9.89 -1.69
CA VAL A 11 0.30 11.33 -1.91
C VAL A 11 1.03 12.16 -0.83
N GLN A 12 0.90 11.79 0.45
CA GLN A 12 1.50 12.54 1.55
C GLN A 12 3.01 12.37 1.65
N GLN A 13 3.51 11.14 1.50
CA GLN A 13 4.92 10.80 1.72
C GLN A 13 5.78 11.04 0.49
N PHE A 14 5.24 10.78 -0.71
CA PHE A 14 5.98 10.89 -1.98
C PHE A 14 5.52 12.07 -2.84
N ASN A 15 4.60 12.90 -2.36
CA ASN A 15 4.10 14.10 -3.06
C ASN A 15 3.58 13.79 -4.48
N VAL A 16 2.93 12.63 -4.63
CA VAL A 16 2.31 12.20 -5.88
C VAL A 16 0.99 12.94 -6.08
N ASP A 17 0.69 13.32 -7.31
CA ASP A 17 -0.60 13.93 -7.65
C ASP A 17 -1.73 12.90 -7.50
N PRO A 18 -2.77 13.17 -6.68
CA PRO A 18 -3.95 12.33 -6.57
C PRO A 18 -4.62 12.00 -7.93
N ALA A 19 -4.48 12.87 -8.93
CA ALA A 19 -5.03 12.65 -10.27
C ALA A 19 -4.39 11.46 -11.01
N GLU A 20 -3.15 11.08 -10.66
CA GLU A 20 -2.51 9.88 -11.23
C GLU A 20 -3.27 8.60 -10.89
N PHE A 21 -3.97 8.56 -9.75
CA PHE A 21 -4.75 7.39 -9.31
C PHE A 21 -6.08 7.22 -10.04
N ASP A 22 -6.49 8.20 -10.85
CA ASP A 22 -7.64 8.07 -11.76
C ASP A 22 -7.29 7.24 -13.00
N ARG A 23 -6.00 7.06 -13.29
CA ARG A 23 -5.52 6.23 -14.39
C ARG A 23 -5.67 4.75 -14.05
N ALA A 24 -6.48 4.03 -14.83
CA ALA A 24 -6.68 2.60 -14.64
C ALA A 24 -5.42 1.76 -14.89
N ASP A 25 -4.50 2.28 -15.73
CA ASP A 25 -3.23 1.68 -16.12
C ASP A 25 -2.04 2.20 -15.29
N LEU A 26 -2.29 2.92 -14.20
CA LEU A 26 -1.25 3.44 -13.32
C LEU A 26 -0.36 2.30 -12.80
N MET A 27 0.93 2.36 -13.11
CA MET A 27 1.92 1.42 -12.59
C MET A 27 2.54 1.94 -11.29
N VAL A 28 2.95 1.04 -10.40
CA VAL A 28 3.63 1.44 -9.14
C VAL A 28 4.91 2.21 -9.43
N LYS A 29 5.66 1.84 -10.47
CA LYS A 29 6.84 2.57 -10.95
C LYS A 29 6.53 3.98 -11.48
N ASP A 30 5.31 4.23 -11.96
CA ASP A 30 4.91 5.53 -12.53
C ASP A 30 4.60 6.54 -11.43
N LEU A 31 4.36 6.08 -10.19
CA LEU A 31 4.20 6.91 -9.00
C LEU A 31 5.51 7.59 -8.57
N GLY A 32 6.63 7.33 -9.25
CA GLY A 32 7.94 7.84 -8.85
C GLY A 32 8.44 7.23 -7.54
N LEU A 33 7.89 6.08 -7.14
CA LEU A 33 8.37 5.33 -5.99
C LEU A 33 9.69 4.64 -6.34
N ASP A 34 10.77 5.10 -5.70
CA ASP A 34 12.05 4.39 -5.74
C ASP A 34 11.93 2.99 -5.10
N SER A 35 12.93 2.14 -5.30
CA SER A 35 12.98 0.81 -4.68
C SER A 35 12.84 0.85 -3.15
N LEU A 36 13.28 1.93 -2.51
CA LEU A 36 13.09 2.16 -1.08
C LEU A 36 11.67 2.66 -0.76
N GLY A 37 11.10 3.53 -1.60
CA GLY A 37 9.76 4.08 -1.37
C GLY A 37 8.65 3.02 -1.39
N VAL A 38 8.76 2.04 -2.30
CA VAL A 38 7.86 0.87 -2.31
C VAL A 38 7.98 0.08 -1.01
N VAL A 39 9.20 -0.12 -0.51
CA VAL A 39 9.45 -0.86 0.73
C VAL A 39 8.90 -0.10 1.94
N GLU A 40 9.10 1.21 2.04
CA GLU A 40 8.55 2.04 3.12
C GLU A 40 7.02 2.01 3.15
N MET A 41 6.38 2.18 1.99
CA MET A 41 4.93 2.08 1.87
C MET A 41 4.43 0.71 2.32
N LEU A 42 5.10 -0.37 1.93
CA LEU A 42 4.72 -1.72 2.36
C LEU A 42 4.88 -1.90 3.86
N PHE A 43 5.98 -1.43 4.46
CA PHE A 43 6.19 -1.52 5.90
C PHE A 43 5.08 -0.82 6.69
N GLU A 44 4.65 0.36 6.28
CA GLU A 44 3.56 1.07 6.97
C GLU A 44 2.24 0.33 6.81
N VAL A 45 1.94 -0.20 5.62
CA VAL A 45 0.72 -1.00 5.40
C VAL A 45 0.77 -2.31 6.21
N GLU A 46 1.92 -2.98 6.26
CA GLU A 46 2.19 -4.16 7.09
C GLU A 46 1.95 -3.90 8.58
N ASP A 47 2.47 -2.79 9.11
CA ASP A 47 2.29 -2.37 10.51
C ASP A 47 0.82 -2.05 10.80
N LEU A 48 0.13 -1.34 9.89
CA LEU A 48 -1.28 -0.99 10.02
C LEU A 48 -2.21 -2.21 10.07
N TYR A 49 -1.93 -3.21 9.24
CA TYR A 49 -2.82 -4.38 9.11
C TYR A 49 -2.28 -5.63 9.82
N GLY A 50 -1.07 -5.59 10.38
CA GLY A 50 -0.45 -6.71 11.07
C GLY A 50 -0.20 -7.92 10.16
N PHE A 51 0.33 -7.71 8.97
CA PHE A 51 0.70 -8.79 8.03
C PHE A 51 2.14 -8.61 7.53
N GLN A 52 2.62 -9.56 6.72
CA GLN A 52 3.95 -9.48 6.10
C GLN A 52 3.89 -9.87 4.63
N VAL A 53 4.58 -9.12 3.78
CA VAL A 53 4.82 -9.44 2.38
C VAL A 53 6.18 -10.12 2.25
N HIS A 54 6.19 -11.31 1.62
CA HIS A 54 7.43 -12.03 1.36
C HIS A 54 8.25 -11.46 0.19
N GLU A 55 7.58 -10.93 -0.84
CA GLU A 55 8.24 -10.40 -2.06
C GLU A 55 7.77 -8.97 -2.37
N PRO A 56 8.28 -7.95 -1.66
CA PRO A 56 7.91 -6.54 -1.90
C PRO A 56 8.33 -6.04 -3.29
N ALA A 57 9.42 -6.57 -3.85
CA ALA A 57 9.94 -6.17 -5.15
C ALA A 57 8.99 -6.48 -6.33
N ARG A 58 8.05 -7.42 -6.16
CA ARG A 58 7.11 -7.80 -7.23
C ARG A 58 6.14 -6.67 -7.56
N TYR A 59 5.82 -5.81 -6.59
CA TYR A 59 4.83 -4.75 -6.77
C TYR A 59 5.33 -3.62 -7.67
N SER A 60 6.64 -3.36 -7.72
CA SER A 60 7.22 -2.35 -8.62
C SER A 60 6.89 -2.61 -10.09
N GLY A 61 6.69 -3.88 -10.47
CA GLY A 61 6.36 -4.28 -11.84
C GLY A 61 4.86 -4.38 -12.14
N MET A 62 4.00 -4.18 -11.14
CA MET A 62 2.54 -4.36 -11.26
C MET A 62 1.80 -3.02 -11.36
N SER A 63 0.53 -3.08 -11.76
CA SER A 63 -0.34 -1.91 -11.65
C SER A 63 -0.64 -1.60 -10.19
N PHE A 64 -0.91 -0.33 -9.88
CA PHE A 64 -1.30 0.07 -8.53
C PHE A 64 -2.56 -0.68 -8.07
N ASN A 65 -3.51 -0.91 -8.97
CA ASN A 65 -4.73 -1.64 -8.66
C ASN A 65 -4.45 -3.12 -8.35
N ASP A 66 -3.56 -3.78 -9.09
CA ASP A 66 -3.16 -5.16 -8.82
C ASP A 66 -2.41 -5.28 -7.50
N MET A 67 -1.51 -4.33 -7.21
CA MET A 67 -0.80 -4.26 -5.93
C MET A 67 -1.79 -4.16 -4.77
N VAL A 68 -2.75 -3.26 -4.84
CA VAL A 68 -3.77 -3.08 -3.78
C VAL A 68 -4.60 -4.37 -3.63
N ALA A 69 -5.01 -5.00 -4.73
CA ALA A 69 -5.79 -6.23 -4.69
C ALA A 69 -5.00 -7.40 -4.08
N ASP A 70 -3.71 -7.52 -4.41
CA ASP A 70 -2.83 -8.55 -3.88
C ASP A 70 -2.52 -8.33 -2.39
N ILE A 71 -2.27 -7.09 -1.98
CA ILE A 71 -2.13 -6.74 -0.55
C ILE A 71 -3.42 -7.08 0.20
N GLU A 72 -4.58 -6.71 -0.34
CA GLU A 72 -5.87 -7.03 0.27
C GLU A 72 -6.06 -8.55 0.42
N ALA A 73 -5.72 -9.32 -0.61
CA ALA A 73 -5.77 -10.78 -0.57
C ALA A 73 -4.81 -11.36 0.48
N THR A 74 -3.62 -10.79 0.60
CA THR A 74 -2.61 -11.19 1.60
C THR A 74 -3.09 -10.91 3.02
N ILE A 75 -3.63 -9.72 3.26
CA ILE A 75 -4.21 -9.36 4.56
C ILE A 75 -5.36 -10.30 4.89
N ARG A 76 -6.30 -10.52 3.95
CA ARG A 76 -7.39 -11.46 4.15
C ARG A 76 -6.88 -12.85 4.47
N ALA A 77 -5.87 -13.36 3.76
CA ALA A 77 -5.28 -14.66 4.03
C ALA A 77 -4.66 -14.74 5.44
N ALA A 78 -4.01 -13.67 5.90
CA ALA A 78 -3.45 -13.59 7.26
C ALA A 78 -4.53 -13.51 8.36
N HIS A 79 -5.71 -12.96 8.04
CA HIS A 79 -6.80 -12.68 8.99
C HIS A 79 -8.05 -13.54 8.75
N ASN A 80 -7.88 -14.82 8.39
CA ASN A 80 -8.98 -15.79 8.21
C ASN A 80 -10.07 -15.35 7.20
N GLY A 81 -9.67 -14.66 6.13
CA GLY A 81 -10.53 -14.15 5.05
C GLY A 81 -11.12 -12.76 5.32
N GLN A 82 -10.82 -12.15 6.46
CA GLN A 82 -11.34 -10.84 6.86
C GLN A 82 -10.32 -9.75 6.58
N LEU A 83 -10.79 -8.56 6.17
CA LEU A 83 -9.96 -7.37 6.12
C LEU A 83 -10.16 -6.63 7.45
N PRO A 84 -9.19 -6.68 8.38
CA PRO A 84 -9.33 -5.98 9.65
C PRO A 84 -9.33 -4.47 9.42
N GLU A 85 -9.84 -3.72 10.39
CA GLU A 85 -9.66 -2.28 10.38
C GLU A 85 -8.17 -1.94 10.54
N PRO A 86 -7.65 -0.96 9.80
CA PRO A 86 -6.27 -0.51 9.97
C PRO A 86 -6.08 -0.06 11.42
N ALA A 87 -4.99 -0.47 12.05
CA ALA A 87 -4.60 0.08 13.33
C ALA A 87 -4.55 1.61 13.21
N THR A 88 -5.23 2.32 14.10
CA THR A 88 -5.15 3.78 14.12
C THR A 88 -3.70 4.21 14.33
N LEU A 89 -3.18 5.10 13.49
CA LEU A 89 -1.90 5.81 13.66
C LEU A 89 -1.79 6.62 14.99
N GLN A 90 -2.78 6.52 15.89
CA GLN A 90 -2.85 7.20 17.20
C GLN A 90 -1.88 6.65 18.26
N GLY A 91 -0.87 5.86 17.87
CA GLY A 91 0.15 5.30 18.77
C GLY A 91 1.56 5.88 18.62
N LYS A 92 1.89 6.63 17.56
CA LYS A 92 3.25 7.19 17.34
C LYS A 92 3.40 8.68 17.73
N ALA A 93 2.47 9.19 18.54
CA ALA A 93 2.58 10.48 19.20
C ALA A 93 2.55 10.30 20.72
N ALA A 94 3.67 9.85 21.28
CA ALA A 94 3.99 9.96 22.70
C ALA A 94 5.51 10.05 22.87
#